data_AF-A0A949CIF8-F1
#
_entry.id   AF-A0A949CIF8-F1
#
_cell.length_a   1.000
_cell.length_b   1.000
_cell.length_c   1.000
_cell.angle_alpha   90.00
_cell.angle_beta   90.00
_cell.angle_gamma   90.00
#
_symmetry.space_group_name_H-M   'P 1'
#
loop_
_entity.id
_entity.type
_entity.pdbx_description
1 polymer ?
#
loop_
_entity_poly.entity_id
_entity_poly.type
_entity_poly.pdbx_seq_one_letter_code
_entity_poly.pdbx_strand_id
1 'polypeptide(L)'
;SKDPLEIHSTIRSMPSVISEPSPDQKHLKPMVIHNGWITIGGKLAIGQEVSVPWWNGGVRPDDLRSARLAVTRFVPGQTGKGFTDDLEEVADAMSAAGQTSLWQHPPLWYDRRRDDHSRTKRLDGDVVPPFYEMPWARSGLGIASDGLSKWDLTKSNRWYFDRLRYFAKLGEEKGILLFNGLYNQHSLLEAGAHYVDSPWRPENNIHPVDLPEPPVFASDKLIYYASLFYESSNPVLTKLQRGYARNVLDELSHSPNVVLFLSEEYTGPRSFVETWLDTIRDWIDETGHKPCIALYATKDVTDAILEDPDRSRIVSILYNRFHTEGWWYQPDGALYAPQGGKNLSPRQWIRLLKPKAPGFAEIVKGVREYRTKYPTKPFVYQGNNDFAWAVLLGGGSLAPLPKSIHEELLLAIPKMRPMPDQPGLIDDEGNQLIYSEQTPTGPHVQPIDMKTGKISDQRSNLYWVTNDAKR
;
A
#
# COMPACT_ATOMS: atom_id res chain seq x y z
N SER A 1 9.66 0.56 -34.66
CA SER A 1 9.77 -0.85 -34.26
C SER A 1 8.44 -1.23 -33.63
N LYS A 2 7.67 -2.08 -34.30
CA LYS A 2 6.30 -2.49 -33.93
C LYS A 2 6.35 -4.00 -33.74
N ASP A 3 6.61 -4.45 -32.52
CA ASP A 3 6.20 -5.80 -32.15
C ASP A 3 4.77 -5.71 -31.60
N PRO A 4 3.79 -6.42 -32.19
CA PRO A 4 2.47 -6.52 -31.61
C PRO A 4 2.56 -7.32 -30.32
N LEU A 5 1.98 -6.79 -29.24
CA LEU A 5 1.72 -7.54 -28.01
C LEU A 5 0.98 -8.84 -28.39
N GLU A 6 1.51 -10.00 -28.01
CA GLU A 6 0.81 -11.28 -28.22
C GLU A 6 -0.51 -11.24 -27.45
N ILE A 7 -1.62 -11.23 -28.18
CA ILE A 7 -2.97 -11.33 -27.61
C ILE A 7 -3.32 -12.82 -27.57
N HIS A 8 -3.25 -13.44 -26.40
CA HIS A 8 -3.74 -14.80 -26.23
C HIS A 8 -5.27 -14.79 -26.12
N SER A 9 -5.96 -15.39 -27.09
CA SER A 9 -7.43 -15.48 -27.19
C SER A 9 -8.06 -16.55 -26.28
N THR A 10 -7.26 -17.17 -25.41
CA THR A 10 -7.70 -18.15 -24.42
C THR A 10 -7.20 -17.73 -23.05
N ILE A 11 -8.11 -17.55 -22.10
CA ILE A 11 -7.79 -17.37 -20.68
C ILE A 11 -6.94 -18.58 -20.27
N ARG A 12 -5.65 -18.38 -19.98
CA ARG A 12 -4.87 -19.38 -19.25
C ARG A 12 -5.60 -19.62 -17.93
N SER A 13 -6.07 -20.85 -17.71
CA SER A 13 -6.65 -21.22 -16.43
C SER A 13 -5.61 -20.96 -15.35
N MET A 14 -5.93 -20.15 -14.35
CA MET A 14 -5.04 -20.03 -13.20
C MET A 14 -4.89 -21.41 -12.56
N PRO A 15 -3.66 -21.85 -12.23
CA PRO A 15 -3.49 -23.08 -11.48
C PRO A 15 -4.30 -23.00 -10.18
N SER A 16 -4.97 -24.10 -9.81
CA SER A 16 -5.73 -24.18 -8.55
C SER A 16 -4.81 -23.82 -7.38
N VAL A 17 -5.11 -22.73 -6.68
CA VAL A 17 -4.34 -22.25 -5.51
C VAL A 17 -4.82 -22.92 -4.22
N ILE A 18 -5.74 -23.90 -4.31
CA ILE A 18 -6.16 -24.67 -3.13
C ILE A 18 -5.07 -25.71 -2.83
N SER A 19 -4.30 -25.38 -1.80
CA SER A 19 -3.49 -26.28 -0.96
C SER A 19 -2.55 -27.24 -1.71
N GLU A 20 -1.33 -26.77 -1.95
CA GLU A 20 -0.13 -27.53 -1.58
C GLU A 20 1.07 -26.57 -1.56
N PRO A 21 1.92 -26.57 -0.51
CA PRO A 21 3.19 -25.85 -0.56
C PRO A 21 4.00 -26.37 -1.75
N SER A 22 4.51 -25.45 -2.58
CA SER A 22 5.42 -25.82 -3.66
C SER A 22 6.57 -26.68 -3.08
N PRO A 23 6.87 -27.86 -3.65
CA PRO A 23 7.97 -28.72 -3.17
C PRO A 23 9.34 -28.03 -3.21
N ASP A 24 9.46 -26.92 -3.95
CA ASP A 24 10.71 -26.15 -4.09
C ASP A 24 10.74 -24.92 -3.16
N GLN A 25 10.81 -25.16 -1.86
CA GLN A 25 11.12 -24.11 -0.86
C GLN A 25 12.54 -23.51 -1.04
N LYS A 26 13.38 -24.08 -1.93
CA LYS A 26 14.76 -23.64 -2.18
C LYS A 26 14.88 -22.29 -2.88
N HIS A 27 13.81 -21.75 -3.45
CA HIS A 27 13.83 -20.51 -4.22
C HIS A 27 13.06 -19.34 -3.59
N LEU A 28 12.44 -19.54 -2.42
CA LEU A 28 11.68 -18.48 -1.75
C LEU A 28 12.62 -17.40 -1.19
N LYS A 29 12.25 -16.13 -1.36
CA LYS A 29 12.95 -15.00 -0.76
C LYS A 29 12.14 -14.48 0.42
N PRO A 30 12.34 -15.01 1.64
CA PRO A 30 11.49 -14.68 2.76
C PRO A 30 11.60 -13.19 3.08
N MET A 31 10.44 -12.54 3.23
CA MET A 31 10.33 -11.21 3.81
C MET A 31 10.49 -11.33 5.33
N VAL A 32 11.43 -10.57 5.89
CA VAL A 32 11.71 -10.57 7.33
C VAL A 32 11.89 -9.15 7.82
N ILE A 33 11.23 -8.82 8.94
CA ILE A 33 11.52 -7.60 9.70
C ILE A 33 12.69 -7.87 10.62
N HIS A 34 13.81 -7.19 10.42
CA HIS A 34 15.02 -7.32 11.20
C HIS A 34 15.52 -5.93 11.62
N ASN A 35 15.63 -5.68 12.93
CA ASN A 35 16.14 -4.40 13.47
C ASN A 35 15.40 -3.16 12.92
N GLY A 36 14.08 -3.27 12.70
CA GLY A 36 13.28 -2.21 12.09
C GLY A 36 13.59 -1.95 10.61
N TRP A 37 14.11 -2.96 9.91
CA TRP A 37 14.26 -2.98 8.46
C TRP A 37 13.42 -4.09 7.84
N ILE A 38 12.81 -3.82 6.69
CA ILE A 38 12.24 -4.86 5.84
C ILE A 38 13.38 -5.45 5.00
N THR A 39 13.59 -6.76 5.12
CA THR A 39 14.60 -7.50 4.37
C THR A 39 13.96 -8.59 3.53
N ILE A 40 14.57 -8.92 2.39
CA ILE A 40 14.16 -10.00 1.49
C ILE A 40 15.40 -10.83 1.20
N GLY A 41 15.37 -12.10 1.60
CA GLY A 41 16.55 -12.99 1.47
C GLY A 41 17.78 -12.46 2.24
N GLY A 42 17.57 -11.82 3.39
CA GLY A 42 18.62 -11.26 4.24
C GLY A 42 19.22 -9.92 3.78
N LYS A 43 18.83 -9.42 2.61
CA LYS A 43 19.24 -8.11 2.08
C LYS A 43 18.17 -7.07 2.38
N LEU A 44 18.56 -5.81 2.59
CA LEU A 44 17.64 -4.69 2.65
C LEU A 44 16.70 -4.70 1.43
N ALA A 45 15.40 -4.67 1.68
CA ALA A 45 14.41 -4.50 0.63
C ALA A 45 14.41 -3.04 0.15
N ILE A 46 14.76 -2.85 -1.12
CA ILE A 46 14.76 -1.56 -1.81
C ILE A 46 13.94 -1.67 -3.09
N GLY A 47 13.39 -0.56 -3.56
CA GLY A 47 12.75 -0.49 -4.87
C GLY A 47 11.46 0.29 -4.87
N GLN A 48 10.95 0.50 -6.08
CA GLN A 48 9.76 1.32 -6.30
C GLN A 48 8.50 0.58 -5.87
N GLU A 49 7.56 1.33 -5.30
CA GLU A 49 6.19 0.87 -5.15
C GLU A 49 5.40 1.16 -6.44
N VAL A 50 4.52 0.22 -6.80
CA VAL A 50 3.58 0.40 -7.91
C VAL A 50 2.17 0.43 -7.35
N SER A 51 1.40 1.49 -7.62
CA SER A 51 -0.02 1.51 -7.30
C SER A 51 -0.88 1.02 -8.47
N VAL A 52 -2.00 0.40 -8.14
CA VAL A 52 -3.02 0.01 -9.12
C VAL A 52 -3.92 1.21 -9.48
N PRO A 53 -4.53 1.23 -10.68
CA PRO A 53 -5.57 2.19 -11.02
C PRO A 53 -6.81 1.97 -10.17
N TRP A 54 -7.53 3.06 -9.94
CA TRP A 54 -8.71 3.05 -9.08
C TRP A 54 -10.01 2.78 -9.86
N TRP A 55 -10.05 3.16 -11.13
CA TRP A 55 -11.16 2.96 -12.07
C TRP A 55 -10.78 3.21 -13.54
N ASN A 56 -9.62 3.84 -13.78
CA ASN A 56 -9.23 4.37 -15.09
C ASN A 56 -8.49 3.34 -15.94
N GLY A 57 -8.83 3.28 -17.22
CA GLY A 57 -8.29 2.35 -18.21
C GLY A 57 -9.31 2.05 -19.31
N GLY A 58 -8.93 1.31 -20.35
CA GLY A 58 -9.83 0.96 -21.43
C GLY A 58 -9.30 -0.21 -22.25
N VAL A 59 -10.16 -0.77 -23.09
CA VAL A 59 -9.84 -1.92 -23.95
C VAL A 59 -9.52 -1.51 -25.39
N ARG A 60 -9.50 -0.20 -25.70
CA ARG A 60 -9.15 0.27 -27.04
C ARG A 60 -7.63 0.21 -27.23
N PRO A 61 -7.13 0.06 -28.47
CA PRO A 61 -5.69 -0.01 -28.74
C PRO A 61 -4.87 1.14 -28.14
N ASP A 62 -5.47 2.34 -28.03
CA ASP A 62 -4.81 3.51 -27.46
C ASP A 62 -4.72 3.44 -25.93
N ASP A 63 -5.75 2.92 -25.28
CA ASP A 63 -5.79 2.73 -23.82
C ASP A 63 -4.77 1.66 -23.37
N LEU A 64 -4.60 0.61 -24.18
CA LEU A 64 -3.69 -0.50 -23.86
C LEU A 64 -2.21 -0.09 -23.87
N ARG A 65 -1.84 0.89 -24.71
CA ARG A 65 -0.45 1.38 -24.78
C ARG A 65 0.00 2.05 -23.48
N SER A 66 -0.91 2.73 -22.80
CA SER A 66 -0.67 3.42 -21.53
C SER A 66 -1.22 2.66 -20.32
N ALA A 67 -1.68 1.41 -20.52
CA ALA A 67 -2.29 0.64 -19.47
C ALA A 67 -1.33 0.41 -18.31
N ARG A 68 -1.82 0.76 -17.12
CA ARG A 68 -1.19 0.43 -15.84
C ARG A 68 -1.56 -1.00 -15.44
N LEU A 69 -0.66 -1.62 -14.69
CA LEU A 69 -0.91 -2.88 -13.98
C LEU A 69 -2.14 -2.74 -13.06
N ALA A 70 -3.04 -3.72 -13.10
CA ALA A 70 -4.17 -3.85 -12.20
C ALA A 70 -4.46 -5.35 -11.93
N VAL A 71 -4.01 -5.86 -10.79
CA VAL A 71 -4.14 -7.29 -10.46
C VAL A 71 -5.59 -7.76 -10.50
N THR A 72 -6.55 -6.92 -10.13
CA THR A 72 -7.97 -7.28 -10.05
C THR A 72 -8.83 -6.69 -11.18
N ARG A 73 -8.19 -6.30 -12.29
CA ARG A 73 -8.90 -5.92 -13.53
C ARG A 73 -9.24 -7.18 -14.33
N PHE A 74 -10.48 -7.23 -14.80
CA PHE A 74 -11.02 -8.31 -15.61
C PHE A 74 -11.53 -7.79 -16.96
N VAL A 75 -11.09 -8.43 -18.04
CA VAL A 75 -11.62 -8.26 -19.40
C VAL A 75 -11.99 -9.65 -19.93
N PRO A 76 -13.29 -9.92 -20.17
CA PRO A 76 -13.74 -11.23 -20.63
C PRO A 76 -13.03 -11.70 -21.89
N GLY A 77 -12.48 -12.92 -21.84
CA GLY A 77 -11.83 -13.57 -22.97
C GLY A 77 -10.49 -12.97 -23.41
N GLN A 78 -9.92 -12.01 -22.67
CA GLN A 78 -8.67 -11.35 -23.04
C GLN A 78 -7.71 -11.28 -21.84
N THR A 79 -6.50 -11.79 -22.05
CA THR A 79 -5.41 -11.81 -21.07
C THR A 79 -4.21 -11.05 -21.62
N GLY A 80 -3.47 -10.37 -20.75
CA GLY A 80 -2.28 -9.58 -21.08
C GLY A 80 -2.37 -8.13 -20.58
N LYS A 81 -1.30 -7.37 -20.78
CA LYS A 81 -1.18 -5.99 -20.29
C LYS A 81 -2.37 -5.12 -20.71
N GLY A 82 -3.10 -4.58 -19.72
CA GLY A 82 -4.24 -3.70 -19.97
C GLY A 82 -5.58 -4.40 -20.13
N PHE A 83 -5.58 -5.72 -20.30
CA PHE A 83 -6.76 -6.57 -20.24
C PHE A 83 -6.88 -7.21 -18.84
N THR A 84 -7.21 -8.50 -18.76
CA THR A 84 -6.95 -9.29 -17.56
C THR A 84 -5.46 -9.54 -17.48
N ASP A 85 -4.73 -8.86 -16.60
CA ASP A 85 -3.26 -8.98 -16.56
C ASP A 85 -2.82 -10.44 -16.31
N ASP A 86 -1.82 -10.91 -17.04
CA ASP A 86 -1.13 -12.17 -16.73
C ASP A 86 -0.19 -11.92 -15.55
N LEU A 87 -0.43 -12.61 -14.43
CA LEU A 87 0.27 -12.32 -13.18
C LEU A 87 1.73 -12.76 -13.19
N GLU A 88 2.10 -13.75 -14.01
CA GLU A 88 3.50 -14.17 -14.18
C GLU A 88 4.29 -13.08 -14.92
N GLU A 89 3.77 -12.62 -16.06
CA GLU A 89 4.37 -11.52 -16.83
C GLU A 89 4.49 -10.25 -15.99
N VAL A 90 3.47 -9.97 -15.19
CA VAL A 90 3.49 -8.83 -14.26
C VAL A 90 4.60 -8.97 -13.23
N ALA A 91 4.69 -10.12 -12.54
CA ALA A 91 5.71 -10.33 -11.51
C ALA A 91 7.12 -10.26 -12.11
N ASP A 92 7.32 -10.82 -13.29
CA ASP A 92 8.59 -10.73 -14.03
C ASP A 92 8.91 -9.29 -14.47
N ALA A 93 7.93 -8.55 -14.98
CA ALA A 93 8.11 -7.14 -15.36
C ALA A 93 8.45 -6.27 -14.15
N MET A 94 7.78 -6.46 -13.02
CA MET A 94 8.08 -5.74 -11.77
C MET A 94 9.49 -6.06 -11.27
N SER A 95 9.84 -7.35 -11.26
CA SER A 95 11.17 -7.84 -10.90
C SER A 95 12.26 -7.36 -11.85
N ALA A 96 11.99 -7.18 -13.14
CA ALA A 96 12.93 -6.57 -14.07
C ALA A 96 13.07 -5.06 -13.83
N ALA A 97 11.95 -4.37 -13.57
CA ALA A 97 11.88 -2.91 -13.53
C ALA A 97 12.47 -2.25 -12.27
N GLY A 98 12.68 -2.98 -11.18
CA GLY A 98 13.10 -2.33 -9.93
C GLY A 98 12.05 -2.29 -8.83
N GLN A 99 10.89 -2.89 -9.07
CA GLN A 99 9.73 -2.72 -8.22
C GLN A 99 9.68 -3.82 -7.16
N THR A 100 9.35 -3.41 -5.94
CA THR A 100 9.48 -4.27 -4.74
C THR A 100 8.19 -4.34 -3.94
N SER A 101 7.22 -3.47 -4.22
CA SER A 101 5.88 -3.56 -3.67
C SER A 101 4.80 -3.21 -4.69
N LEU A 102 3.69 -3.92 -4.60
CA LEU A 102 2.42 -3.55 -5.22
C LEU A 102 1.48 -2.99 -4.17
N TRP A 103 0.93 -1.81 -4.41
CA TRP A 103 -0.08 -1.16 -3.60
C TRP A 103 -1.47 -1.39 -4.21
N GLN A 104 -2.22 -2.30 -3.60
CA GLN A 104 -3.55 -2.75 -3.99
C GLN A 104 -4.60 -2.22 -3.01
N HIS A 105 -5.76 -1.85 -3.53
CA HIS A 105 -6.95 -1.48 -2.76
C HIS A 105 -8.21 -1.75 -3.60
N PRO A 106 -9.42 -1.76 -3.01
CA PRO A 106 -10.65 -1.83 -3.78
C PRO A 106 -10.81 -0.65 -4.75
N PRO A 107 -11.35 -0.89 -5.96
CA PRO A 107 -11.60 0.16 -6.94
C PRO A 107 -12.78 1.06 -6.52
N LEU A 108 -12.97 2.20 -7.19
CA LEU A 108 -14.12 3.08 -6.91
C LEU A 108 -15.44 2.51 -7.42
N TRP A 109 -15.43 1.82 -8.56
CA TRP A 109 -16.60 1.19 -9.16
C TRP A 109 -16.21 0.06 -10.10
N TYR A 110 -17.22 -0.74 -10.44
CA TYR A 110 -17.06 -1.99 -11.18
C TYR A 110 -16.77 -1.78 -12.68
N ASP A 111 -17.50 -0.91 -13.37
CA ASP A 111 -17.41 -0.80 -14.84
C ASP A 111 -17.33 0.65 -15.35
N ARG A 112 -16.92 0.80 -16.62
CA ARG A 112 -16.61 2.10 -17.25
C ARG A 112 -17.80 3.05 -17.35
N ARG A 113 -19.04 2.58 -17.26
CA ARG A 113 -20.19 3.51 -17.36
C ARG A 113 -20.13 4.62 -16.32
N ARG A 114 -19.55 4.35 -15.14
CA ARG A 114 -19.42 5.34 -14.06
C ARG A 114 -18.28 6.35 -14.23
N ASP A 115 -17.48 6.27 -15.29
CA ASP A 115 -16.50 7.34 -15.56
C ASP A 115 -17.13 8.71 -15.80
N ASP A 116 -18.40 8.74 -16.23
CA ASP A 116 -19.21 9.96 -16.34
C ASP A 116 -19.44 10.67 -14.99
N HIS A 117 -19.10 10.01 -13.87
CA HIS A 117 -19.35 10.46 -12.51
C HIS A 117 -20.83 10.79 -12.26
N SER A 118 -21.74 10.13 -12.99
CA SER A 118 -23.17 10.25 -12.76
C SER A 118 -23.54 9.69 -11.39
N ARG A 119 -24.56 10.28 -10.76
CA ARG A 119 -25.15 9.79 -9.50
C ARG A 119 -26.45 9.03 -9.71
N THR A 120 -26.86 8.89 -10.95
CA THR A 120 -28.10 8.24 -11.31
C THR A 120 -27.89 6.73 -11.34
N LYS A 121 -28.88 6.01 -10.82
CA LYS A 121 -28.99 4.56 -11.00
C LYS A 121 -29.03 4.22 -12.49
N ARG A 122 -28.29 3.20 -12.90
CA ARG A 122 -28.32 2.67 -14.27
C ARG A 122 -29.66 1.97 -14.52
N LEU A 123 -30.18 2.11 -15.74
CA LEU A 123 -31.48 1.57 -16.13
C LEU A 123 -31.45 0.05 -16.31
N ASP A 124 -30.30 -0.48 -16.71
CA ASP A 124 -30.09 -1.88 -17.05
C ASP A 124 -28.67 -2.35 -16.68
N GLY A 125 -28.44 -3.64 -16.90
CA GLY A 125 -27.17 -4.34 -16.64
C GLY A 125 -26.20 -4.36 -17.82
N ASP A 126 -26.36 -3.50 -18.83
CA ASP A 126 -25.46 -3.47 -19.99
C ASP A 126 -24.13 -2.82 -19.57
N VAL A 127 -23.13 -3.64 -19.26
CA VAL A 127 -21.83 -3.23 -18.69
C VAL A 127 -20.75 -2.99 -19.74
N VAL A 128 -19.75 -2.16 -19.41
CA VAL A 128 -18.63 -1.84 -20.32
C VAL A 128 -17.26 -2.15 -19.67
N PRO A 129 -16.44 -3.05 -20.26
CA PRO A 129 -15.12 -3.40 -19.73
C PRO A 129 -14.07 -2.27 -19.96
N PRO A 130 -12.95 -2.28 -19.23
CA PRO A 130 -12.54 -3.27 -18.23
C PRO A 130 -13.37 -3.22 -16.95
N PHE A 131 -13.51 -4.37 -16.30
CA PHE A 131 -14.16 -4.49 -15.00
C PHE A 131 -13.12 -4.46 -13.89
N TYR A 132 -13.34 -3.64 -12.87
CA TYR A 132 -12.53 -3.64 -11.66
C TYR A 132 -13.30 -4.40 -10.59
N GLU A 133 -12.90 -5.64 -10.37
CA GLU A 133 -13.59 -6.54 -9.46
C GLU A 133 -13.48 -6.06 -8.02
N MET A 134 -14.59 -6.21 -7.29
CA MET A 134 -14.71 -5.86 -5.88
C MET A 134 -14.39 -7.09 -5.01
N PRO A 135 -13.98 -6.90 -3.74
CA PRO A 135 -13.69 -8.02 -2.84
C PRO A 135 -14.93 -8.80 -2.39
N TRP A 136 -16.15 -8.30 -2.64
CA TRP A 136 -17.41 -8.98 -2.31
C TRP A 136 -18.03 -9.63 -3.53
N ALA A 137 -18.69 -10.77 -3.34
CA ALA A 137 -19.44 -11.43 -4.39
C ALA A 137 -20.78 -10.71 -4.66
N ARG A 138 -21.20 -10.75 -5.92
CA ARG A 138 -22.58 -10.43 -6.30
C ARG A 138 -23.53 -11.51 -5.75
N SER A 139 -24.68 -11.09 -5.24
CA SER A 139 -25.65 -11.97 -4.58
C SER A 139 -26.57 -12.71 -5.55
N GLY A 140 -26.74 -12.21 -6.77
CA GLY A 140 -27.80 -12.67 -7.69
C GLY A 140 -29.21 -12.18 -7.31
N LEU A 141 -29.34 -11.35 -6.27
CA LEU A 141 -30.61 -10.84 -5.75
C LEU A 141 -30.72 -9.33 -5.91
N GLY A 142 -31.92 -8.84 -6.21
CA GLY A 142 -32.22 -7.42 -6.36
C GLY A 142 -31.41 -6.73 -7.47
N ILE A 143 -31.54 -5.41 -7.58
CA ILE A 143 -30.83 -4.59 -8.56
C ILE A 143 -30.18 -3.40 -7.85
N ALA A 144 -28.84 -3.38 -7.85
CA ALA A 144 -28.01 -2.30 -7.34
C ALA A 144 -28.00 -1.09 -8.29
N SER A 145 -27.29 -0.03 -7.91
CA SER A 145 -27.29 1.25 -8.62
C SER A 145 -26.56 1.23 -9.96
N ASP A 146 -25.70 0.24 -10.16
CA ASP A 146 -25.05 -0.05 -11.43
C ASP A 146 -25.92 -0.91 -12.37
N GLY A 147 -27.13 -1.28 -11.95
CA GLY A 147 -28.05 -2.12 -12.73
C GLY A 147 -27.74 -3.61 -12.69
N LEU A 148 -26.72 -4.03 -11.91
CA LEU A 148 -26.39 -5.43 -11.66
C LEU A 148 -27.02 -5.92 -10.35
N SER A 149 -26.86 -7.22 -10.04
CA SER A 149 -27.35 -7.73 -8.76
C SER A 149 -26.65 -7.07 -7.56
N LYS A 150 -27.35 -7.01 -6.42
CA LYS A 150 -26.79 -6.45 -5.18
C LYS A 150 -25.60 -7.27 -4.68
N TRP A 151 -24.73 -6.65 -3.89
CA TRP A 151 -23.59 -7.31 -3.25
C TRP A 151 -24.03 -8.11 -2.01
N ASP A 152 -23.31 -9.19 -1.74
CA ASP A 152 -23.35 -9.90 -0.46
C ASP A 152 -22.07 -9.58 0.32
N LEU A 153 -22.17 -8.66 1.29
CA LEU A 153 -21.04 -8.21 2.11
C LEU A 153 -20.43 -9.31 3.00
N THR A 154 -21.08 -10.48 3.10
CA THR A 154 -20.60 -11.62 3.87
C THR A 154 -19.93 -12.69 3.02
N LYS A 155 -19.94 -12.55 1.69
CA LYS A 155 -19.33 -13.50 0.76
C LYS A 155 -18.16 -12.87 0.00
N SER A 156 -16.99 -13.50 0.13
CA SER A 156 -15.80 -13.13 -0.63
C SER A 156 -15.99 -13.34 -2.14
N ASN A 157 -15.49 -12.40 -2.94
CA ASN A 157 -15.29 -12.63 -4.36
C ASN A 157 -14.08 -13.53 -4.57
N ARG A 158 -14.34 -14.81 -4.82
CA ARG A 158 -13.28 -15.82 -5.00
C ARG A 158 -12.29 -15.44 -6.10
N TRP A 159 -12.75 -14.89 -7.22
CA TRP A 159 -11.85 -14.50 -8.32
C TRP A 159 -10.89 -13.39 -7.90
N TYR A 160 -11.38 -12.41 -7.14
CA TYR A 160 -10.56 -11.32 -6.61
C TYR A 160 -9.44 -11.85 -5.72
N PHE A 161 -9.79 -12.65 -4.71
CA PHE A 161 -8.82 -13.17 -3.74
C PHE A 161 -7.91 -14.26 -4.30
N ASP A 162 -8.38 -15.11 -5.22
CA ASP A 162 -7.53 -16.09 -5.92
C ASP A 162 -6.41 -15.37 -6.69
N ARG A 163 -6.69 -14.23 -7.32
CA ARG A 163 -5.68 -13.44 -8.03
C ARG A 163 -4.69 -12.77 -7.09
N LEU A 164 -5.14 -12.21 -5.97
CA LEU A 164 -4.25 -11.64 -4.97
C LEU A 164 -3.34 -12.69 -4.34
N ARG A 165 -3.86 -13.88 -4.00
CA ARG A 165 -3.05 -15.01 -3.53
C ARG A 165 -2.04 -15.45 -4.58
N TYR A 166 -2.45 -15.56 -5.84
CA TYR A 166 -1.54 -15.98 -6.90
C TYR A 166 -0.41 -14.96 -7.10
N PHE A 167 -0.75 -13.67 -7.11
CA PHE A 167 0.26 -12.61 -7.15
C PHE A 167 1.18 -12.64 -5.93
N ALA A 168 0.64 -12.86 -4.71
CA ALA A 168 1.45 -12.98 -3.51
C ALA A 168 2.45 -14.16 -3.61
N LYS A 169 2.02 -15.33 -4.10
CA LYS A 169 2.90 -16.48 -4.34
C LYS A 169 4.05 -16.12 -5.29
N LEU A 170 3.73 -15.54 -6.45
CA LEU A 170 4.74 -15.09 -7.41
C LEU A 170 5.67 -14.03 -6.81
N GLY A 171 5.11 -13.13 -6.01
CA GLY A 171 5.85 -12.10 -5.30
C GLY A 171 6.87 -12.67 -4.31
N GLU A 172 6.55 -13.76 -3.61
CA GLU A 172 7.48 -14.40 -2.67
C GLU A 172 8.72 -14.98 -3.38
N GLU A 173 8.55 -15.55 -4.56
CA GLU A 173 9.63 -16.06 -5.41
C GLU A 173 10.51 -14.91 -5.95
N LYS A 174 9.89 -13.79 -6.30
CA LYS A 174 10.59 -12.65 -6.93
C LYS A 174 11.15 -11.65 -5.91
N GLY A 175 10.64 -11.64 -4.68
CA GLY A 175 10.96 -10.63 -3.66
C GLY A 175 10.11 -9.36 -3.82
N ILE A 176 8.81 -9.52 -4.02
CA ILE A 176 7.82 -8.45 -4.16
C ILE A 176 6.78 -8.60 -3.04
N LEU A 177 6.50 -7.50 -2.34
CA LEU A 177 5.45 -7.42 -1.34
C LEU A 177 4.11 -7.03 -1.96
N LEU A 178 3.02 -7.59 -1.45
CA LEU A 178 1.66 -7.15 -1.75
C LEU A 178 1.13 -6.34 -0.55
N PHE A 179 1.02 -5.03 -0.70
CA PHE A 179 0.24 -4.19 0.21
C PHE A 179 -1.22 -4.22 -0.24
N ASN A 180 -2.13 -4.67 0.63
CA ASN A 180 -3.57 -4.73 0.33
C ASN A 180 -4.40 -3.96 1.35
N GLY A 181 -5.07 -2.91 0.88
CA GLY A 181 -6.00 -2.10 1.66
C GLY A 181 -7.39 -2.75 1.74
N LEU A 182 -8.07 -2.64 2.88
CA LEU A 182 -9.43 -3.17 3.01
C LEU A 182 -10.47 -2.23 2.39
N TYR A 183 -10.26 -0.92 2.51
CA TYR A 183 -11.18 0.12 2.05
C TYR A 183 -10.49 1.16 1.15
N ASN A 184 -11.31 1.98 0.51
CA ASN A 184 -10.88 3.18 -0.20
C ASN A 184 -11.69 4.38 0.31
N GLN A 185 -11.08 5.22 1.14
CA GLN A 185 -11.77 6.32 1.82
C GLN A 185 -12.32 7.36 0.83
N HIS A 186 -11.72 7.48 -0.34
CA HIS A 186 -12.13 8.46 -1.34
C HIS A 186 -13.61 8.34 -1.71
N SER A 187 -14.14 7.11 -1.72
CA SER A 187 -15.56 6.81 -1.89
C SER A 187 -16.47 7.44 -0.82
N LEU A 188 -15.92 7.87 0.32
CA LEU A 188 -16.67 8.38 1.47
C LEU A 188 -16.53 9.90 1.67
N LEU A 189 -15.54 10.56 1.05
CA LEU A 189 -15.20 11.97 1.32
C LEU A 189 -15.04 12.87 0.09
N GLU A 190 -14.77 12.34 -1.12
CA GLU A 190 -14.35 13.18 -2.25
C GLU A 190 -15.48 13.52 -3.21
N ALA A 191 -16.14 12.50 -3.77
CA ALA A 191 -17.29 12.73 -4.64
C ALA A 191 -18.44 11.76 -4.39
N GLY A 192 -19.66 12.29 -4.38
CA GLY A 192 -20.87 11.46 -4.27
C GLY A 192 -20.97 10.36 -5.33
N ALA A 193 -20.43 10.59 -6.52
CA ALA A 193 -20.38 9.58 -7.59
C ALA A 193 -19.54 8.34 -7.21
N HIS A 194 -18.50 8.52 -6.38
CA HIS A 194 -17.65 7.44 -5.89
C HIS A 194 -18.35 6.56 -4.84
N TYR A 195 -19.45 7.05 -4.25
CA TYR A 195 -20.26 6.30 -3.28
C TYR A 195 -21.48 5.62 -3.91
N VAL A 196 -21.99 6.12 -5.04
CA VAL A 196 -23.26 5.69 -5.63
C VAL A 196 -23.28 4.19 -5.94
N ASP A 197 -22.16 3.64 -6.40
CA ASP A 197 -21.98 2.21 -6.68
C ASP A 197 -21.27 1.45 -5.54
N SER A 198 -21.02 2.11 -4.40
CA SER A 198 -20.34 1.50 -3.25
C SER A 198 -21.10 0.27 -2.78
N PRO A 199 -20.42 -0.88 -2.55
CA PRO A 199 -21.04 -2.06 -1.95
C PRO A 199 -21.66 -1.77 -0.57
N TRP A 200 -21.13 -0.79 0.16
CA TRP A 200 -21.60 -0.42 1.49
C TRP A 200 -22.87 0.45 1.49
N ARG A 201 -23.35 0.93 0.35
CA ARG A 201 -24.60 1.68 0.27
C ARG A 201 -25.80 0.73 0.47
N PRO A 202 -26.82 1.06 1.29
CA PRO A 202 -27.98 0.20 1.54
C PRO A 202 -28.71 -0.26 0.27
N GLU A 203 -28.84 0.59 -0.74
CA GLU A 203 -29.43 0.19 -2.03
C GLU A 203 -28.62 -0.88 -2.80
N ASN A 204 -27.31 -0.99 -2.56
CA ASN A 204 -26.41 -1.82 -3.36
C ASN A 204 -26.12 -3.19 -2.73
N ASN A 205 -26.53 -3.46 -1.51
CA ASN A 205 -26.30 -4.76 -0.86
C ASN A 205 -27.58 -5.34 -0.25
N ILE A 206 -27.53 -6.64 0.07
CA ILE A 206 -28.67 -7.39 0.63
C ILE A 206 -28.74 -7.35 2.16
N HIS A 207 -27.79 -6.69 2.81
CA HIS A 207 -27.66 -6.64 4.27
C HIS A 207 -28.30 -5.36 4.82
N PRO A 208 -28.75 -5.37 6.09
CA PRO A 208 -29.31 -4.19 6.72
C PRO A 208 -28.19 -3.22 7.13
N VAL A 209 -27.58 -2.54 6.15
CA VAL A 209 -26.64 -1.46 6.44
C VAL A 209 -27.45 -0.24 6.87
N ASP A 210 -27.35 0.14 8.14
CA ASP A 210 -28.07 1.28 8.72
C ASP A 210 -27.33 2.59 8.41
N LEU A 211 -27.34 2.95 7.12
CA LEU A 211 -26.85 4.22 6.61
C LEU A 211 -28.00 4.94 5.89
N PRO A 212 -28.00 6.29 5.80
CA PRO A 212 -29.09 7.02 5.15
C PRO A 212 -29.32 6.61 3.69
N GLU A 213 -30.55 6.74 3.21
CA GLU A 213 -30.91 6.46 1.82
C GLU A 213 -32.13 7.33 1.43
N PRO A 214 -32.12 8.09 0.31
CA PRO A 214 -31.02 8.25 -0.65
C PRO A 214 -29.77 8.93 -0.05
N PRO A 215 -28.58 8.84 -0.67
CA PRO A 215 -27.39 9.46 -0.12
C PRO A 215 -27.54 10.98 -0.08
N VAL A 216 -27.18 11.58 1.06
CA VAL A 216 -27.18 13.04 1.22
C VAL A 216 -25.91 13.62 0.61
N PHE A 217 -26.06 14.33 -0.51
CA PHE A 217 -24.97 15.09 -1.13
C PHE A 217 -25.01 16.53 -0.62
N ALA A 218 -23.91 17.00 -0.05
CA ALA A 218 -23.83 18.33 0.52
C ALA A 218 -23.52 19.43 -0.51
N SER A 219 -23.10 19.06 -1.72
CA SER A 219 -22.93 19.94 -2.87
C SER A 219 -22.92 19.17 -4.19
N ASP A 220 -22.58 19.86 -5.29
CA ASP A 220 -22.26 19.31 -6.60
C ASP A 220 -21.18 18.20 -6.57
N LYS A 221 -20.40 18.04 -5.50
CA LYS A 221 -19.37 16.99 -5.34
C LYS A 221 -19.40 16.30 -3.98
N LEU A 222 -19.51 17.03 -2.88
CA LEU A 222 -19.22 16.50 -1.56
C LEU A 222 -20.25 15.50 -1.02
N ILE A 223 -19.75 14.52 -0.27
CA ILE A 223 -20.51 13.52 0.48
C ILE A 223 -19.98 13.45 1.91
N TYR A 224 -20.87 13.33 2.91
CA TYR A 224 -20.51 13.26 4.34
C TYR A 224 -20.87 11.89 4.92
N TYR A 225 -20.34 10.83 4.33
CA TYR A 225 -20.61 9.46 4.78
C TYR A 225 -19.55 8.90 5.71
N ALA A 226 -18.33 9.44 5.68
CA ALA A 226 -17.25 8.95 6.52
C ALA A 226 -17.60 8.93 8.02
N SER A 227 -18.26 9.97 8.54
CA SER A 227 -18.65 10.01 9.96
C SER A 227 -19.64 8.91 10.34
N LEU A 228 -20.56 8.57 9.44
CA LEU A 228 -21.54 7.49 9.66
C LEU A 228 -20.91 6.12 9.45
N PHE A 229 -20.07 5.99 8.43
CA PHE A 229 -19.42 4.75 8.07
C PHE A 229 -18.39 4.30 9.13
N TYR A 230 -17.68 5.24 9.74
CA TYR A 230 -16.67 4.97 10.76
C TYR A 230 -17.23 4.93 12.19
N GLU A 231 -18.54 5.04 12.37
CA GLU A 231 -19.19 5.03 13.68
C GLU A 231 -19.15 3.62 14.31
N SER A 232 -18.18 3.41 15.20
CA SER A 232 -17.92 2.10 15.81
C SER A 232 -18.97 1.70 16.86
N SER A 233 -19.84 2.62 17.29
CA SER A 233 -20.96 2.30 18.17
C SER A 233 -22.17 1.72 17.44
N ASN A 234 -22.23 1.77 16.10
CA ASN A 234 -23.29 1.11 15.33
C ASN A 234 -23.03 -0.40 15.27
N PRO A 235 -23.82 -1.23 15.99
CA PRO A 235 -23.52 -2.66 16.13
C PRO A 235 -23.73 -3.44 14.84
N VAL A 236 -24.67 -3.01 13.98
CA VAL A 236 -24.99 -3.71 12.73
C VAL A 236 -23.89 -3.47 11.71
N LEU A 237 -23.49 -2.22 11.50
CA LEU A 237 -22.40 -1.87 10.59
C LEU A 237 -21.07 -2.43 11.07
N THR A 238 -20.76 -2.29 12.37
CA THR A 238 -19.53 -2.80 12.96
C THR A 238 -19.44 -4.32 12.82
N LYS A 239 -20.54 -5.06 12.99
CA LYS A 239 -20.55 -6.52 12.77
C LYS A 239 -20.16 -6.89 11.33
N LEU A 240 -20.68 -6.18 10.32
CA LEU A 240 -20.34 -6.41 8.91
C LEU A 240 -18.88 -6.04 8.61
N GLN A 241 -18.39 -4.91 9.12
CA GLN A 241 -17.01 -4.46 8.94
C GLN A 241 -16.00 -5.41 9.60
N ARG A 242 -16.31 -5.90 10.80
CA ARG A 242 -15.50 -6.93 11.48
C ARG A 242 -15.50 -8.23 10.68
N GLY A 243 -16.67 -8.69 10.22
CA GLY A 243 -16.78 -9.87 9.36
C GLY A 243 -15.94 -9.75 8.09
N TYR A 244 -16.00 -8.61 7.41
CA TYR A 244 -15.18 -8.36 6.23
C TYR A 244 -13.68 -8.33 6.55
N ALA A 245 -13.26 -7.67 7.63
CA ALA A 245 -11.86 -7.66 8.04
C ALA A 245 -11.33 -9.07 8.30
N ARG A 246 -12.13 -9.93 8.96
CA ARG A 246 -11.79 -11.33 9.20
C ARG A 246 -11.71 -12.14 7.91
N ASN A 247 -12.66 -11.97 6.99
CA ASN A 247 -12.59 -12.62 5.68
C ASN A 247 -11.28 -12.23 4.95
N VAL A 248 -10.90 -10.95 4.95
CA VAL A 248 -9.63 -10.52 4.33
C VAL A 248 -8.42 -11.17 5.03
N LEU A 249 -8.45 -11.30 6.36
CA LEU A 249 -7.40 -11.99 7.10
C LEU A 249 -7.31 -13.47 6.69
N ASP A 250 -8.44 -14.19 6.62
CA ASP A 250 -8.50 -15.59 6.21
C ASP A 250 -7.99 -15.80 4.78
N GLU A 251 -8.30 -14.88 3.86
CA GLU A 251 -7.96 -15.01 2.44
C GLU A 251 -6.47 -14.74 2.15
N LEU A 252 -5.80 -13.90 2.95
CA LEU A 252 -4.50 -13.29 2.60
C LEU A 252 -3.39 -13.41 3.67
N SER A 253 -3.70 -13.63 4.95
CA SER A 253 -2.70 -13.55 6.03
C SER A 253 -1.74 -14.74 6.10
N HIS A 254 -1.97 -15.79 5.31
CA HIS A 254 -1.08 -16.95 5.24
C HIS A 254 0.16 -16.72 4.37
N SER A 255 0.17 -15.66 3.56
CA SER A 255 1.30 -15.32 2.69
C SER A 255 2.27 -14.35 3.41
N PRO A 256 3.54 -14.71 3.60
CA PRO A 256 4.49 -13.93 4.42
C PRO A 256 4.87 -12.58 3.81
N ASN A 257 4.68 -12.41 2.50
CA ASN A 257 4.95 -11.17 1.76
C ASN A 257 3.69 -10.30 1.57
N VAL A 258 2.56 -10.62 2.21
CA VAL A 258 1.35 -9.79 2.20
C VAL A 258 1.34 -8.86 3.42
N VAL A 259 1.13 -7.58 3.17
CA VAL A 259 0.97 -6.53 4.18
C VAL A 259 -0.45 -5.96 4.09
N LEU A 260 -1.20 -6.02 5.18
CA LEU A 260 -2.56 -5.48 5.23
C LEU A 260 -2.58 -4.09 5.86
N PHE A 261 -3.35 -3.17 5.27
CA PHE A 261 -3.61 -1.84 5.83
C PHE A 261 -5.11 -1.52 5.78
N LEU A 262 -5.55 -0.59 6.63
CA LEU A 262 -6.98 -0.34 6.79
C LEU A 262 -7.62 0.23 5.52
N SER A 263 -7.14 1.36 5.02
CA SER A 263 -7.78 2.05 3.90
C SER A 263 -6.79 2.89 3.12
N GLU A 264 -7.04 3.00 1.82
CA GLU A 264 -6.43 4.03 1.00
C GLU A 264 -6.91 5.42 1.45
N GLU A 265 -6.00 6.41 1.41
CA GLU A 265 -6.23 7.81 1.79
C GLU A 265 -6.82 8.04 3.20
N TYR A 266 -6.57 7.16 4.17
CA TYR A 266 -7.26 7.19 5.46
C TYR A 266 -6.99 8.46 6.31
N THR A 267 -8.06 9.21 6.60
CA THR A 267 -8.09 10.35 7.54
C THR A 267 -9.30 10.25 8.50
N GLY A 268 -9.83 9.04 8.66
CA GLY A 268 -10.92 8.72 9.57
C GLY A 268 -10.51 8.78 11.05
N PRO A 269 -11.45 8.50 11.97
CA PRO A 269 -11.21 8.60 13.40
C PRO A 269 -10.32 7.46 13.94
N ARG A 270 -9.69 7.71 15.09
CA ARG A 270 -8.93 6.72 15.85
C ARG A 270 -9.75 5.47 16.19
N SER A 271 -10.99 5.65 16.63
CA SER A 271 -11.89 4.57 17.09
C SER A 271 -12.10 3.47 16.05
N PHE A 272 -12.13 3.82 14.77
CA PHE A 272 -12.29 2.85 13.69
C PHE A 272 -11.01 2.04 13.45
N VAL A 273 -9.82 2.66 13.58
CA VAL A 273 -8.53 1.95 13.57
C VAL A 273 -8.43 1.01 14.77
N GLU A 274 -8.83 1.46 15.95
CA GLU A 274 -8.86 0.64 17.16
C GLU A 274 -9.76 -0.59 16.99
N THR A 275 -10.97 -0.40 16.48
CA THR A 275 -11.92 -1.50 16.22
C THR A 275 -11.36 -2.52 15.22
N TRP A 276 -10.66 -2.06 14.18
CA TRP A 276 -10.00 -2.93 13.22
C TRP A 276 -8.85 -3.72 13.85
N LEU A 277 -7.96 -3.06 14.60
CA LEU A 277 -6.87 -3.74 15.30
C LEU A 277 -7.38 -4.71 16.36
N ASP A 278 -8.44 -4.37 17.08
CA ASP A 278 -9.10 -5.27 18.04
C ASP A 278 -9.66 -6.52 17.33
N THR A 279 -10.20 -6.36 16.12
CA THR A 279 -10.65 -7.50 15.29
C THR A 279 -9.49 -8.40 14.88
N ILE A 280 -8.34 -7.81 14.53
CA ILE A 280 -7.13 -8.55 14.19
C ILE A 280 -6.61 -9.29 15.42
N ARG A 281 -6.59 -8.66 16.61
CA ARG A 281 -6.21 -9.32 17.87
C ARG A 281 -7.06 -10.56 18.11
N ASP A 282 -8.38 -10.41 18.05
CA ASP A 282 -9.29 -11.53 18.29
C ASP A 282 -9.03 -12.67 17.28
N TRP A 283 -8.79 -12.34 16.01
CA TRP A 283 -8.41 -13.32 14.98
C TRP A 283 -7.05 -13.99 15.24
N ILE A 284 -6.04 -13.25 15.72
CA ILE A 284 -4.73 -13.81 16.11
C ILE A 284 -4.92 -14.79 17.29
N ASP A 285 -5.70 -14.42 18.29
CA ASP A 285 -5.94 -15.24 19.48
C ASP A 285 -6.68 -16.54 19.13
N GLU A 286 -7.59 -16.48 18.16
CA GLU A 286 -8.36 -17.64 17.70
C GLU A 286 -7.57 -18.57 16.76
N THR A 287 -6.70 -18.02 15.91
CA THR A 287 -6.03 -18.79 14.84
C THR A 287 -4.55 -19.08 15.10
N GLY A 288 -3.91 -18.35 16.01
CA GLY A 288 -2.47 -18.37 16.26
C GLY A 288 -1.60 -17.77 15.13
N HIS A 289 -2.20 -17.33 14.03
CA HIS A 289 -1.47 -16.75 12.91
C HIS A 289 -1.14 -15.28 13.16
N LYS A 290 -0.01 -14.79 12.65
CA LYS A 290 0.47 -13.42 12.84
C LYS A 290 0.53 -12.69 11.50
N PRO A 291 -0.49 -11.90 11.15
CA PRO A 291 -0.50 -11.17 9.89
C PRO A 291 0.49 -10.02 9.93
N CYS A 292 1.04 -9.62 8.78
CA CYS A 292 1.82 -8.40 8.67
C CYS A 292 0.89 -7.19 8.51
N ILE A 293 0.82 -6.33 9.53
CA ILE A 293 -0.10 -5.18 9.56
C ILE A 293 0.68 -3.87 9.41
N ALA A 294 0.30 -3.06 8.42
CA ALA A 294 0.77 -1.69 8.27
C ALA A 294 -0.23 -0.68 8.87
N LEU A 295 0.27 0.16 9.78
CA LEU A 295 -0.49 1.31 10.28
C LEU A 295 -0.27 2.49 9.33
N TYR A 296 -1.30 2.79 8.53
CA TYR A 296 -1.36 3.95 7.64
C TYR A 296 -2.51 4.87 8.07
N ALA A 297 -2.19 5.96 8.74
CA ALA A 297 -3.17 6.93 9.26
C ALA A 297 -2.52 8.32 9.44
N THR A 298 -3.33 9.30 9.82
CA THR A 298 -2.85 10.62 10.25
C THR A 298 -1.92 10.51 11.47
N LYS A 299 -1.08 11.52 11.69
CA LYS A 299 -0.07 11.47 12.75
C LYS A 299 -0.68 11.31 14.14
N ASP A 300 -1.74 12.05 14.43
CA ASP A 300 -2.44 12.00 15.72
C ASP A 300 -3.01 10.61 16.01
N VAL A 301 -3.59 9.95 15.00
CA VAL A 301 -4.09 8.58 15.11
C VAL A 301 -2.94 7.58 15.22
N THR A 302 -1.87 7.77 14.44
CA THR A 302 -0.69 6.92 14.47
C THR A 302 -0.03 6.93 15.85
N ASP A 303 0.23 8.13 16.39
CA ASP A 303 0.86 8.30 17.71
C ASP A 303 -0.01 7.70 18.81
N ALA A 304 -1.32 7.98 18.78
CA ALA A 304 -2.28 7.44 19.71
C ALA A 304 -2.36 5.90 19.74
N ILE A 305 -2.27 5.24 18.59
CA ILE A 305 -2.25 3.77 18.50
C ILE A 305 -0.92 3.21 19.01
N LEU A 306 0.19 3.89 18.77
CA LEU A 306 1.50 3.42 19.20
C LEU A 306 1.76 3.62 20.70
N GLU A 307 1.08 4.58 21.33
CA GLU A 307 1.05 4.78 22.78
C GLU A 307 0.26 3.69 23.53
N ASP A 308 -0.65 2.98 22.86
CA ASP A 308 -1.37 1.82 23.38
C ASP A 308 -0.54 0.54 23.15
N PRO A 309 0.05 -0.09 24.19
CA PRO A 309 0.95 -1.24 24.01
C PRO A 309 0.26 -2.46 23.38
N ASP A 310 -1.02 -2.68 23.68
CA ASP A 310 -1.75 -3.86 23.21
C ASP A 310 -1.99 -3.77 21.70
N ARG A 311 -2.38 -2.59 21.22
CA ARG A 311 -2.60 -2.33 19.79
C ARG A 311 -1.30 -2.11 19.03
N SER A 312 -0.33 -1.43 19.63
CA SER A 312 1.01 -1.24 19.06
C SER A 312 1.70 -2.57 18.76
N ARG A 313 1.48 -3.61 19.57
CA ARG A 313 2.04 -4.95 19.34
C ARG A 313 1.52 -5.63 18.07
N ILE A 314 0.30 -5.29 17.63
CA ILE A 314 -0.32 -5.84 16.41
C ILE A 314 0.30 -5.21 15.15
N VAL A 315 0.72 -3.95 15.25
CA VAL A 315 1.30 -3.19 14.13
C VAL A 315 2.71 -3.70 13.82
N SER A 316 2.90 -4.22 12.61
CA SER A 316 4.20 -4.70 12.12
C SER A 316 5.01 -3.58 11.45
N ILE A 317 4.36 -2.76 10.64
CA ILE A 317 4.98 -1.72 9.80
C ILE A 317 4.31 -0.37 10.09
N LEU A 318 5.11 0.68 10.18
CA LEU A 318 4.60 2.05 10.11
C LEU A 318 4.64 2.50 8.66
N TYR A 319 3.59 3.17 8.19
CA TYR A 319 3.50 3.63 6.82
C TYR A 319 3.02 5.08 6.77
N ASN A 320 3.72 5.91 6.02
CA ASN A 320 3.31 7.28 5.74
C ASN A 320 3.66 7.63 4.30
N ARG A 321 2.74 8.29 3.60
CA ARG A 321 3.08 9.02 2.39
C ARG A 321 3.35 10.47 2.78
N PHE A 322 4.34 11.13 2.20
CA PHE A 322 4.58 12.56 2.39
C PHE A 322 4.27 13.32 1.11
N HIS A 323 4.09 14.64 1.22
CA HIS A 323 3.81 15.59 0.13
C HIS A 323 2.45 15.42 -0.58
N THR A 324 1.86 14.22 -0.62
CA THR A 324 0.56 13.94 -1.27
C THR A 324 -0.54 13.58 -0.29
N GLU A 325 -0.22 12.71 0.65
CA GLU A 325 -1.08 12.23 1.73
C GLU A 325 -0.26 12.30 3.03
N GLY A 326 -0.84 11.93 4.18
CA GLY A 326 -0.09 11.82 5.44
C GLY A 326 0.48 13.13 6.00
N TRP A 327 1.68 13.07 6.57
CA TRP A 327 2.30 14.17 7.33
C TRP A 327 3.80 14.32 7.05
N TRP A 328 4.36 15.53 7.20
CA TRP A 328 5.80 15.81 7.01
C TRP A 328 6.25 17.14 7.64
N TYR A 329 7.54 17.23 7.96
CA TYR A 329 8.17 18.49 8.36
C TYR A 329 8.40 19.40 7.14
N GLN A 330 8.24 20.70 7.34
CA GLN A 330 8.41 21.73 6.31
C GLN A 330 9.75 22.47 6.51
N PRO A 331 10.25 23.20 5.49
CA PRO A 331 11.54 23.90 5.56
C PRO A 331 11.65 24.96 6.67
N ASP A 332 10.52 25.48 7.16
CA ASP A 332 10.46 26.40 8.30
C ASP A 332 10.42 25.68 9.65
N GLY A 333 10.57 24.35 9.66
CA GLY A 333 10.51 23.49 10.84
C GLY A 333 9.10 23.12 11.28
N ALA A 334 8.06 23.76 10.72
CA ALA A 334 6.68 23.45 11.06
C ALA A 334 6.28 22.06 10.56
N LEU A 335 5.36 21.42 11.27
CA LEU A 335 4.84 20.10 10.91
C LEU A 335 3.50 20.27 10.16
N TYR A 336 3.41 19.75 8.94
CA TYR A 336 2.13 19.48 8.31
C TYR A 336 1.63 18.12 8.81
N ALA A 337 0.55 18.12 9.58
CA ALA A 337 -0.08 16.91 10.11
C ALA A 337 -1.61 17.07 10.10
N PRO A 338 -2.29 16.57 9.06
CA PRO A 338 -3.75 16.47 9.04
C PRO A 338 -4.27 15.74 10.28
N GLN A 339 -5.42 16.18 10.81
CA GLN A 339 -6.06 15.53 11.97
C GLN A 339 -7.02 14.44 11.51
N GLY A 340 -7.00 13.30 12.20
CA GLY A 340 -7.95 12.22 11.99
C GLY A 340 -9.37 12.60 12.43
N GLY A 341 -10.37 11.98 11.82
CA GLY A 341 -11.77 12.09 12.24
C GLY A 341 -12.42 13.45 11.99
N LYS A 342 -11.78 14.34 11.21
CA LYS A 342 -12.36 15.65 10.85
C LYS A 342 -13.23 15.61 9.60
N ASN A 343 -13.41 14.43 8.98
CA ASN A 343 -14.16 14.25 7.74
C ASN A 343 -13.62 15.11 6.59
N LEU A 344 -12.29 15.20 6.50
CA LEU A 344 -11.59 15.90 5.44
C LEU A 344 -10.63 14.95 4.73
N SER A 345 -10.75 14.84 3.41
CA SER A 345 -9.83 14.06 2.58
C SER A 345 -8.41 14.66 2.58
N PRO A 346 -7.38 13.89 2.20
CA PRO A 346 -6.03 14.43 2.02
C PRO A 346 -6.00 15.67 1.10
N ARG A 347 -6.76 15.64 0.00
CA ARG A 347 -6.83 16.77 -0.94
C ARG A 347 -7.46 18.01 -0.34
N GLN A 348 -8.50 17.84 0.48
CA GLN A 348 -9.12 18.96 1.21
C GLN A 348 -8.16 19.55 2.24
N TRP A 349 -7.42 18.70 2.97
CA TRP A 349 -6.39 19.15 3.90
C TRP A 349 -5.27 19.95 3.23
N ILE A 350 -4.76 19.48 2.09
CA ILE A 350 -3.75 20.22 1.32
C ILE A 350 -4.28 21.59 0.88
N ARG A 351 -5.53 21.67 0.40
CA ARG A 351 -6.14 22.95 -0.01
C ARG A 351 -6.31 23.91 1.17
N LEU A 352 -6.69 23.38 2.33
CA LEU A 352 -6.94 24.15 3.54
C LEU A 352 -5.65 24.69 4.15
N LEU A 353 -4.64 23.83 4.33
CA LEU A 353 -3.42 24.15 5.06
C LEU A 353 -2.27 24.64 4.17
N LYS A 354 -2.36 24.41 2.85
CA LYS A 354 -1.38 24.83 1.83
C LYS A 354 0.07 24.56 2.25
N PRO A 355 0.42 23.30 2.57
CA PRO A 355 1.75 22.97 3.06
C PRO A 355 2.83 23.18 2.00
N LYS A 356 4.04 23.49 2.45
CA LYS A 356 5.26 23.50 1.64
C LYS A 356 5.80 22.08 1.49
N ALA A 357 6.42 21.80 0.34
CA ALA A 357 7.10 20.53 0.12
C ALA A 357 8.30 20.40 1.08
N PRO A 358 8.59 19.18 1.59
CA PRO A 358 9.77 18.92 2.41
C PRO A 358 11.05 18.93 1.56
N GLY A 359 12.19 19.22 2.18
CA GLY A 359 13.53 18.99 1.62
C GLY A 359 14.20 17.75 2.22
N PHE A 360 15.47 17.52 1.85
CA PHE A 360 16.23 16.32 2.28
C PHE A 360 16.30 16.21 3.81
N ALA A 361 16.59 17.31 4.50
CA ALA A 361 16.72 17.32 5.96
C ALA A 361 15.37 17.04 6.66
N GLU A 362 14.27 17.58 6.14
CA GLU A 362 12.93 17.35 6.71
C GLU A 362 12.50 15.89 6.59
N ILE A 363 12.81 15.24 5.46
CA ILE A 363 12.54 13.81 5.26
C ILE A 363 13.36 12.97 6.24
N VAL A 364 14.67 13.21 6.34
CA VAL A 364 15.53 12.51 7.31
C VAL A 364 14.99 12.67 8.73
N LYS A 365 14.60 13.89 9.12
CA LYS A 365 14.02 14.19 10.43
C LYS A 365 12.74 13.41 10.68
N GLY A 366 11.79 13.43 9.74
CA GLY A 366 10.50 12.75 9.88
C GLY A 366 10.63 11.24 10.02
N VAL A 367 11.51 10.62 9.22
CA VAL A 367 11.76 9.18 9.30
C VAL A 367 12.49 8.80 10.58
N ARG A 368 13.55 9.56 10.94
CA ARG A 368 14.34 9.32 12.13
C ARG A 368 13.51 9.41 13.41
N GLU A 369 12.57 10.35 13.49
CA GLU A 369 11.70 10.49 14.67
C GLU A 369 11.07 9.16 15.07
N TYR A 370 10.47 8.45 14.11
CA TYR A 370 9.79 7.18 14.38
C TYR A 370 10.77 6.02 14.49
N ARG A 371 11.86 6.01 13.72
CA ARG A 371 12.87 4.96 13.83
C ARG A 371 13.62 5.00 15.16
N THR A 372 13.79 6.18 15.75
CA THR A 372 14.34 6.33 17.10
C THR A 372 13.33 5.90 18.17
N LYS A 373 12.06 6.29 18.04
CA LYS A 373 11.00 5.94 19.02
C LYS A 373 10.63 4.45 18.98
N TYR A 374 10.62 3.86 17.79
CA TYR A 374 10.18 2.48 17.55
C TYR A 374 11.26 1.70 16.75
N PRO A 375 12.42 1.41 17.37
CA PRO A 375 13.60 0.88 16.68
C PRO A 375 13.38 -0.51 16.07
N THR A 376 12.41 -1.28 16.55
CA THR A 376 12.07 -2.61 16.01
C THR A 376 11.02 -2.58 14.90
N LYS A 377 10.32 -1.47 14.71
CA LYS A 377 9.29 -1.33 13.67
C LYS A 377 9.89 -0.64 12.43
N PRO A 378 9.83 -1.26 11.24
CA PRO A 378 10.18 -0.57 10.01
C PRO A 378 9.21 0.57 9.76
N PHE A 379 9.77 1.67 9.24
CA PHE A 379 8.99 2.80 8.81
C PHE A 379 9.15 2.97 7.30
N VAL A 380 8.04 2.82 6.58
CA VAL A 380 7.96 3.06 5.14
C VAL A 380 7.44 4.47 4.93
N TYR A 381 8.26 5.32 4.32
CA TYR A 381 8.00 6.75 4.15
C TYR A 381 8.07 7.12 2.67
N GLN A 382 6.94 7.02 1.98
CA GLN A 382 6.83 7.11 0.51
C GLN A 382 6.47 8.52 0.04
N GLY A 383 6.91 8.91 -1.15
CA GLY A 383 6.62 10.24 -1.71
C GLY A 383 7.44 10.48 -2.97
N ASN A 384 8.06 11.67 -3.09
CA ASN A 384 8.96 11.92 -4.22
C ASN A 384 10.23 11.05 -4.11
N ASN A 385 10.47 10.24 -5.15
CA ASN A 385 11.61 9.34 -5.30
C ASN A 385 12.98 10.03 -5.25
N ASP A 386 13.05 11.33 -5.53
CA ASP A 386 14.30 12.10 -5.42
C ASP A 386 14.86 12.10 -3.99
N PHE A 387 14.01 11.81 -2.99
CA PHE A 387 14.39 11.72 -1.57
C PHE A 387 14.68 10.29 -1.09
N ALA A 388 14.88 9.31 -1.98
CA ALA A 388 15.11 7.91 -1.60
C ALA A 388 16.27 7.74 -0.59
N TRP A 389 17.39 8.44 -0.79
CA TRP A 389 18.51 8.43 0.16
C TRP A 389 18.16 9.12 1.48
N ALA A 390 17.39 10.21 1.46
CA ALA A 390 16.95 10.88 2.68
C ALA A 390 16.08 9.94 3.54
N VAL A 391 15.17 9.20 2.89
CA VAL A 391 14.35 8.17 3.55
C VAL A 391 15.26 7.11 4.17
N LEU A 392 16.19 6.54 3.39
CA LEU A 392 17.11 5.50 3.89
C LEU A 392 17.96 5.99 5.06
N LEU A 393 18.57 7.17 4.95
CA LEU A 393 19.47 7.76 5.97
C LEU A 393 18.72 8.23 7.22
N GLY A 394 17.40 8.42 7.13
CA GLY A 394 16.52 8.56 8.28
C GLY A 394 16.18 7.22 8.96
N GLY A 395 16.48 6.09 8.31
CA GLY A 395 16.17 4.73 8.78
C GLY A 395 14.98 4.07 8.10
N GLY A 396 14.49 4.62 6.99
CA GLY A 396 13.26 4.19 6.33
C GLY A 396 13.45 2.97 5.44
N SER A 397 12.53 2.01 5.54
CA SER A 397 12.50 0.80 4.72
C SER A 397 11.81 1.02 3.37
N LEU A 398 12.08 0.12 2.41
CA LEU A 398 11.51 0.18 1.05
C LEU A 398 11.79 1.51 0.35
N ALA A 399 12.96 2.10 0.61
CA ALA A 399 13.41 3.28 -0.11
C ALA A 399 13.51 2.97 -1.62
N PRO A 400 13.00 3.84 -2.50
CA PRO A 400 12.93 3.61 -3.94
C PRO A 400 14.30 3.79 -4.65
N LEU A 401 15.29 3.07 -4.17
CA LEU A 401 16.68 3.13 -4.61
C LEU A 401 16.95 2.24 -5.84
N PRO A 402 17.99 2.54 -6.64
CA PRO A 402 18.35 1.74 -7.81
C PRO A 402 18.75 0.29 -7.45
N LYS A 403 18.37 -0.67 -8.29
CA LYS A 403 18.79 -2.09 -8.15
C LYS A 403 20.29 -2.32 -8.27
N SER A 404 21.02 -1.34 -8.79
CA SER A 404 22.48 -1.40 -8.93
C SER A 404 23.24 -1.07 -7.65
N ILE A 405 22.56 -0.86 -6.51
CA ILE A 405 23.22 -0.71 -5.21
C ILE A 405 24.15 -1.90 -4.95
N HIS A 406 25.34 -1.60 -4.42
CA HIS A 406 26.32 -2.59 -4.05
C HIS A 406 25.75 -3.61 -3.04
N GLU A 407 25.90 -4.90 -3.32
CA GLU A 407 25.27 -5.98 -2.53
C GLU A 407 25.69 -5.95 -1.06
N GLU A 408 26.96 -5.67 -0.77
CA GLU A 408 27.44 -5.60 0.61
C GLU A 408 26.77 -4.49 1.42
N LEU A 409 26.39 -3.39 0.76
CA LEU A 409 25.67 -2.31 1.43
C LEU A 409 24.26 -2.77 1.83
N LEU A 410 23.58 -3.53 0.96
CA LEU A 410 22.27 -4.13 1.26
C LEU A 410 22.33 -5.14 2.40
N LEU A 411 23.47 -5.82 2.59
CA LEU A 411 23.70 -6.75 3.69
C LEU A 411 24.13 -6.03 4.99
N ALA A 412 24.77 -4.87 4.88
CA ALA A 412 25.25 -4.10 6.03
C ALA A 412 24.14 -3.27 6.68
N ILE A 413 23.31 -2.57 5.89
CA ILE A 413 22.29 -1.64 6.40
C ILE A 413 21.32 -2.29 7.41
N PRO A 414 20.83 -3.54 7.23
CA PRO A 414 19.95 -4.16 8.21
C PRO A 414 20.54 -4.24 9.64
N LYS A 415 21.87 -4.14 9.78
CA LYS A 415 22.58 -4.12 11.08
C LYS A 415 22.76 -2.72 11.65
N MET A 416 22.43 -1.69 10.87
CA MET A 416 22.64 -0.29 11.24
C MET A 416 21.38 0.34 11.85
N ARG A 417 21.58 1.41 12.60
CA ARG A 417 20.55 2.31 13.14
C ARG A 417 20.77 3.75 12.68
N PRO A 418 19.74 4.60 12.66
CA PRO A 418 19.90 6.02 12.34
C PRO A 418 20.84 6.73 13.31
N MET A 419 21.72 7.58 12.79
CA MET A 419 22.55 8.47 13.60
C MET A 419 21.72 9.64 14.16
N PRO A 420 21.97 10.11 15.39
CA PRO A 420 21.16 11.17 16.00
C PRO A 420 21.35 12.55 15.34
N ASP A 421 22.59 12.94 15.04
CA ASP A 421 22.94 14.35 14.77
C ASP A 421 23.21 14.68 13.30
N GLN A 422 23.22 13.69 12.41
CA GLN A 422 23.52 13.89 10.99
C GLN A 422 22.80 12.86 10.13
N PRO A 423 22.45 13.14 8.86
CA PRO A 423 21.87 12.15 7.96
C PRO A 423 22.84 10.97 7.75
N GLY A 424 22.50 9.81 8.32
CA GLY A 424 23.41 8.69 8.34
C GLY A 424 22.89 7.50 9.13
N LEU A 425 23.50 6.35 8.88
CA LEU A 425 23.29 5.09 9.58
C LEU A 425 24.62 4.62 10.16
N ILE A 426 24.59 3.95 11.31
CA ILE A 426 25.75 3.40 12.00
C ILE A 426 25.42 2.03 12.60
N ASP A 427 26.36 1.07 12.54
CA ASP A 427 26.27 -0.20 13.27
C ASP A 427 27.10 -0.19 14.57
N ASP A 428 27.02 -1.27 15.34
CA ASP A 428 27.76 -1.40 16.62
C ASP A 428 29.28 -1.59 16.43
N GLU A 429 29.71 -1.95 15.23
CA GLU A 429 31.14 -2.06 14.86
C GLU A 429 31.72 -0.71 14.43
N GLY A 430 30.90 0.33 14.34
CA GLY A 430 31.30 1.69 13.94
C GLY A 430 31.34 1.91 12.43
N ASN A 431 30.88 0.97 11.61
CA ASN A 431 30.71 1.19 10.17
C ASN A 431 29.54 2.14 9.95
N GLN A 432 29.69 3.06 8.98
CA GLN A 432 28.75 4.15 8.77
C GLN A 432 28.37 4.28 7.30
N LEU A 433 27.10 4.55 7.03
CA LEU A 433 26.64 5.13 5.78
C LEU A 433 26.23 6.56 6.07
N ILE A 434 27.00 7.55 5.60
CA ILE A 434 26.86 8.95 6.01
C ILE A 434 26.70 9.87 4.81
N TYR A 435 25.78 10.82 4.90
CA TYR A 435 25.71 11.95 3.98
C TYR A 435 26.42 13.18 4.59
N SER A 436 27.42 13.70 3.88
CA SER A 436 28.27 14.80 4.33
C SER A 436 28.82 15.60 3.14
N GLU A 437 28.89 16.92 3.27
CA GLU A 437 29.52 17.81 2.26
C GLU A 437 31.06 17.71 2.25
N GLN A 438 31.62 17.27 3.38
CA GLN A 438 33.04 17.03 3.58
C GLN A 438 33.30 15.53 3.63
N THR A 439 34.42 15.09 3.03
CA THR A 439 34.85 13.70 3.12
C THR A 439 35.04 13.33 4.60
N PRO A 440 34.34 12.30 5.12
CA PRO A 440 34.49 11.88 6.50
C PRO A 440 35.89 11.30 6.74
N THR A 441 36.35 11.33 7.98
CA THR A 441 37.57 10.64 8.40
C THR A 441 37.25 9.19 8.73
N GLY A 442 38.14 8.28 8.35
CA GLY A 442 37.97 6.85 8.63
C GLY A 442 39.06 6.01 7.97
N PRO A 443 39.24 4.77 8.41
CA PRO A 443 40.28 3.89 7.86
C PRO A 443 39.99 3.51 6.40
N HIS A 444 38.72 3.29 6.05
CA HIS A 444 38.29 3.06 4.67
C HIS A 444 37.06 3.90 4.38
N VAL A 445 37.20 4.84 3.45
CA VAL A 445 36.13 5.78 3.07
C VAL A 445 35.85 5.62 1.59
N GLN A 446 34.66 5.12 1.27
CA GLN A 446 34.24 4.82 -0.10
C GLN A 446 33.09 5.76 -0.49
N PRO A 447 33.27 6.68 -1.44
CA PRO A 447 32.17 7.47 -1.98
C PRO A 447 31.15 6.57 -2.67
N ILE A 448 29.86 6.88 -2.53
CA ILE A 448 28.75 6.21 -3.23
C ILE A 448 28.12 7.20 -4.19
N ASP A 449 28.02 6.85 -5.46
CA ASP A 449 27.24 7.61 -6.43
C ASP A 449 25.75 7.52 -6.05
N MET A 450 25.12 8.65 -5.72
CA MET A 450 23.72 8.66 -5.26
C MET A 450 22.70 8.34 -6.38
N LYS A 451 23.07 8.42 -7.66
CA LYS A 451 22.18 8.06 -8.77
C LYS A 451 22.18 6.57 -9.06
N THR A 452 23.34 5.93 -8.94
CA THR A 452 23.50 4.50 -9.26
C THR A 452 23.56 3.61 -8.01
N GLY A 453 23.88 4.17 -6.86
CA GLY A 453 24.09 3.45 -5.62
C GLY A 453 25.38 2.61 -5.59
N LYS A 454 26.25 2.77 -6.58
CA LYS A 454 27.53 2.05 -6.68
C LYS A 454 28.63 2.81 -5.92
N ILE A 455 29.59 2.05 -5.40
CA ILE A 455 30.87 2.60 -4.93
C ILE A 455 31.56 3.27 -6.13
N SER A 456 32.11 4.46 -5.89
CA SER A 456 32.65 5.35 -6.91
C SER A 456 33.95 5.99 -6.42
N ASP A 457 34.91 6.16 -7.33
CA ASP A 457 36.14 6.91 -7.07
C ASP A 457 35.93 8.44 -7.22
N GLN A 458 34.76 8.86 -7.71
CA GLN A 458 34.41 10.28 -7.86
C GLN A 458 33.89 10.86 -6.54
N ARG A 459 34.10 12.18 -6.36
CA ARG A 459 33.55 12.92 -5.23
C ARG A 459 32.02 12.77 -5.18
N SER A 460 31.52 12.41 -4.00
CA SER A 460 30.09 12.32 -3.68
C SER A 460 29.78 13.08 -2.39
N ASN A 461 28.51 13.18 -2.03
CA ASN A 461 28.08 13.59 -0.70
C ASN A 461 27.62 12.40 0.16
N LEU A 462 27.68 11.17 -0.37
CA LEU A 462 27.34 9.95 0.33
C LEU A 462 28.57 9.06 0.44
N TYR A 463 28.87 8.57 1.63
CA TYR A 463 30.06 7.78 1.92
C TYR A 463 29.72 6.54 2.73
N TRP A 464 30.34 5.42 2.38
CA TRP A 464 30.40 4.23 3.20
C TRP A 464 31.77 4.18 3.88
N VAL A 465 31.76 4.20 5.21
CA VAL A 465 32.96 4.17 6.03
C VAL A 465 33.01 2.85 6.77
N THR A 466 34.06 2.07 6.58
CA THR A 466 34.22 0.75 7.23
C THR A 466 35.48 0.70 8.07
N ASN A 467 35.41 0.00 9.21
CA ASN A 467 36.54 -0.19 10.12
C ASN A 467 37.47 -1.36 9.72
N ASP A 468 37.05 -2.20 8.78
CA ASP A 468 37.76 -3.41 8.40
C ASP A 468 38.52 -3.22 7.08
N ALA A 469 39.82 -3.50 7.08
CA ALA A 469 40.73 -3.32 5.93
C ALA A 469 40.70 -4.49 4.92
N LYS A 470 39.87 -5.51 5.18
CA LYS A 470 39.87 -6.79 4.45
C LYS A 470 38.75 -6.93 3.41
N ARG A 471 38.09 -5.84 3.01
CA ARG A 471 37.06 -5.89 1.95
C ARG A 471 37.54 -5.29 0.65
#